data_AF-A0A8R1I2N5-F1
#
_entry.id   AF-A0A8R1I2N5-F1
#
_cell.length_a   1.000
_cell.length_b   1.000
_cell.length_c   1.000
_cell.angle_alpha   90.00
_cell.angle_beta   90.00
_cell.angle_gamma   90.00
#
_symmetry.space_group_name_H-M   'P 1'
#
loop_
_entity.id
_entity.type
_entity.pdbx_description
1 polymer ?
#
loop_
_entity_poly.entity_id
_entity_poly.type
_entity_poly.pdbx_seq_one_letter_code
_entity_poly.pdbx_strand_id
1 'polypeptide(L)'
;MEVPGPLIDAAIYYLTVIFVCEALRHVADRVLDRKGTTHRFVIEFLGTLQVTTTIYENAVIDIHLGRQAFAFTLFSMGLVFALCTRTAMISPLAPFEQFVFGKLKFSEFVQTIAAQFSAGYLAFTFARNIWLRMYSTTDAHAGILGLMESCGFNHPYPIYYHLAFELIGTFIVRHVLSRATSESRDSRVRFVFPAFFMAAVFTTTVTYVGDQALDPLVASTLFYGCRGLTFQHFMLVYWIAPTIGWMASAYYDSLGEESAKKKLAKEKKAEKKRAKKTN
;
A
#
# COMPACT_ATOMS: atom_id res chain seq x y z
N MET A 1 -29.29 -6.14 -24.11
CA MET A 1 -28.30 -5.06 -23.91
C MET A 1 -28.10 -4.95 -22.42
N GLU A 2 -27.16 -5.72 -21.90
CA GLU A 2 -26.78 -5.68 -20.48
C GLU A 2 -26.13 -4.33 -20.22
N VAL A 3 -26.71 -3.58 -19.29
CA VAL A 3 -26.19 -2.27 -18.89
C VAL A 3 -24.78 -2.49 -18.32
N PRO A 4 -23.78 -1.66 -18.66
CA PRO A 4 -22.43 -1.69 -18.07
C PRO A 4 -22.43 -1.20 -16.59
N GLY A 5 -23.45 -1.56 -15.82
CA GLY A 5 -23.74 -1.07 -14.47
C GLY A 5 -22.56 -1.24 -13.52
N PRO A 6 -21.96 -2.44 -13.38
CA PRO A 6 -20.88 -2.66 -12.43
C PRO A 6 -19.62 -1.82 -12.70
N LEU A 7 -19.29 -1.56 -13.97
CA LEU A 7 -18.12 -0.75 -14.33
C LEU A 7 -18.37 0.74 -14.07
N ILE A 8 -19.56 1.23 -14.42
CA ILE A 8 -19.94 2.63 -14.22
C ILE A 8 -20.04 2.91 -12.71
N ASP A 9 -20.70 2.05 -11.95
CA ASP A 9 -20.83 2.20 -10.50
C ASP A 9 -19.45 2.24 -9.83
N ALA A 10 -18.57 1.30 -10.19
CA ALA A 10 -17.21 1.28 -9.67
C ALA A 10 -16.43 2.54 -10.07
N ALA A 11 -16.54 3.01 -11.32
CA ALA A 11 -15.88 4.23 -11.76
C ALA A 11 -16.36 5.45 -10.95
N ILE A 12 -17.67 5.59 -10.73
CA ILE A 12 -18.23 6.67 -9.90
C ILE A 12 -17.76 6.51 -8.44
N TYR A 13 -17.66 5.28 -7.93
CA TYR A 13 -17.15 5.00 -6.58
C TYR A 13 -15.71 5.48 -6.42
N TYR A 14 -14.80 5.05 -7.30
CA TYR A 14 -13.40 5.49 -7.26
C TYR A 14 -13.30 7.02 -7.36
N LEU A 15 -14.01 7.62 -8.32
CA LEU A 15 -14.00 9.07 -8.51
C LEU A 15 -14.52 9.81 -7.27
N THR A 16 -15.57 9.31 -6.63
CA THR A 16 -16.14 9.90 -5.41
C THR A 16 -15.12 9.86 -4.26
N VAL A 17 -14.53 8.69 -4.00
CA VAL A 17 -13.55 8.52 -2.92
C VAL A 17 -12.32 9.39 -3.16
N ILE A 18 -11.79 9.40 -4.38
CA ILE A 18 -10.63 10.22 -4.76
C ILE A 18 -10.96 11.71 -4.64
N PHE A 19 -12.10 12.14 -5.19
CA PHE A 19 -12.50 13.54 -5.16
C PHE A 19 -12.67 14.06 -3.73
N VAL A 20 -13.39 13.33 -2.89
CA VAL A 20 -13.62 13.72 -1.49
C VAL A 20 -12.29 13.79 -0.74
N CYS A 21 -11.43 12.78 -0.87
CA CYS A 21 -10.13 12.76 -0.19
C CYS A 21 -9.21 13.89 -0.68
N GLU A 22 -9.12 14.13 -1.99
CA GLU A 22 -8.32 15.22 -2.54
C GLU A 22 -8.86 16.61 -2.17
N ALA A 23 -10.18 16.80 -2.18
CA ALA A 23 -10.80 18.05 -1.73
C ALA A 23 -10.47 18.33 -0.26
N LEU A 24 -10.61 17.33 0.62
CA LEU A 24 -10.25 17.46 2.03
C LEU A 24 -8.75 17.68 2.23
N ARG A 25 -7.88 17.03 1.45
CA ARG A 25 -6.43 17.30 1.48
C ARG A 25 -6.12 18.74 1.04
N HIS A 26 -6.79 19.25 0.01
CA HIS A 26 -6.62 20.63 -0.44
C HIS A 26 -7.05 21.63 0.64
N VAL A 27 -8.17 21.36 1.33
CA VAL A 27 -8.61 22.18 2.46
C VAL A 27 -7.59 22.11 3.61
N ALA A 28 -7.11 20.92 3.96
CA ALA A 28 -6.10 20.74 5.00
C ALA A 28 -4.82 21.53 4.70
N ASP A 29 -4.35 21.54 3.45
CA ASP A 29 -3.19 22.32 3.01
C ASP A 29 -3.35 23.84 3.11
N ARG A 30 -4.60 24.33 3.08
CA ARG A 30 -4.94 25.75 3.16
C ARG A 30 -5.15 26.21 4.59
N VAL A 31 -5.70 25.33 5.44
CA VAL A 31 -6.16 25.66 6.79
C VAL A 31 -5.11 25.30 7.85
N LEU A 32 -4.36 24.21 7.66
CA LEU A 32 -3.41 23.70 8.64
C LEU A 32 -1.97 24.11 8.29
N ASP A 33 -1.14 24.28 9.32
CA ASP A 33 0.29 24.48 9.12
C ASP A 33 0.92 23.23 8.51
N ARG A 34 1.53 23.36 7.34
CA ARG A 34 2.16 22.27 6.57
C ARG A 34 3.31 21.58 7.32
N LYS A 35 3.90 22.25 8.32
CA LYS A 35 4.94 21.66 9.18
C LYS A 35 4.37 21.13 10.50
N GLY A 36 3.09 21.37 10.76
CA GLY A 36 2.40 20.94 11.96
C GLY A 36 2.15 19.44 11.98
N THR A 37 2.11 18.90 13.19
CA THR A 37 1.78 17.49 13.46
C THR A 37 0.37 17.13 13.00
N THR A 38 -0.58 18.06 13.15
CA THR A 38 -1.98 17.89 12.72
C THR A 38 -2.10 17.75 11.22
N HIS A 39 -1.38 18.57 10.44
CA HIS A 39 -1.39 18.48 8.97
C HIS A 39 -0.86 17.12 8.52
N ARG A 40 0.29 16.68 9.07
CA ARG A 40 0.85 15.37 8.79
C ARG A 40 -0.13 14.23 9.08
N PHE A 41 -0.77 14.25 10.26
CA PHE A 41 -1.77 13.25 10.63
C PHE A 41 -2.93 13.21 9.62
N VAL A 42 -3.47 14.38 9.24
CA VAL A 42 -4.60 14.47 8.31
C VAL A 42 -4.22 14.00 6.91
N ILE A 43 -3.04 14.38 6.40
CA ILE A 43 -2.58 13.94 5.07
C ILE A 43 -2.38 12.42 5.04
N GLU A 44 -1.76 11.86 6.07
CA GLU A 44 -1.59 10.41 6.18
C GLU A 44 -2.94 9.70 6.30
N PHE A 45 -3.83 10.18 7.19
CA PHE A 45 -5.16 9.63 7.39
C PHE A 45 -5.97 9.61 6.08
N LEU A 46 -6.04 10.75 5.38
CA LEU A 46 -6.76 10.83 4.11
C LEU A 46 -6.09 9.98 3.03
N GLY A 47 -4.76 9.97 2.96
CA GLY A 47 -3.96 9.13 2.05
C GLY A 47 -4.33 7.66 2.19
N THR A 48 -4.25 7.16 3.42
CA THR A 48 -4.60 5.79 3.78
C THR A 48 -6.08 5.50 3.54
N LEU A 49 -6.99 6.37 4.00
CA LEU A 49 -8.43 6.17 3.88
C LEU A 49 -8.85 6.03 2.42
N GLN A 50 -8.28 6.84 1.53
CA GLN A 50 -8.54 6.74 0.09
C GLN A 50 -8.18 5.34 -0.43
N VAL A 51 -6.96 4.88 -0.17
CA VAL A 51 -6.51 3.57 -0.68
C VAL A 51 -7.33 2.44 -0.06
N THR A 52 -7.45 2.39 1.27
CA THR A 52 -8.14 1.30 1.95
C THR A 52 -9.63 1.22 1.60
N THR A 53 -10.30 2.37 1.41
CA THR A 53 -11.71 2.41 0.98
C THR A 53 -11.89 1.91 -0.45
N THR A 54 -10.93 2.18 -1.35
CA THR A 54 -10.98 1.70 -2.75
C THR A 54 -10.72 0.21 -2.91
N ILE A 55 -10.04 -0.43 -1.96
CA ILE A 55 -9.76 -1.88 -2.01
C ILE A 55 -11.06 -2.70 -1.96
N TYR A 56 -12.09 -2.21 -1.27
CA TYR A 56 -13.39 -2.88 -1.24
C TYR A 56 -14.07 -2.93 -2.61
N GLU A 57 -13.93 -1.87 -3.40
CA GLU A 57 -14.46 -1.81 -4.77
C GLU A 57 -13.65 -2.71 -5.73
N ASN A 58 -12.35 -2.89 -5.48
CA ASN A 58 -11.54 -3.82 -6.25
C ASN A 58 -12.08 -5.26 -6.17
N ALA A 59 -12.67 -5.65 -5.04
CA ALA A 59 -13.30 -6.97 -4.88
C ALA A 59 -14.56 -7.11 -5.75
N VAL A 60 -15.38 -6.06 -5.87
CA VAL A 60 -16.55 -6.02 -6.77
C VAL A 60 -16.09 -6.21 -8.22
N ILE A 61 -15.03 -5.49 -8.63
CA ILE A 61 -14.47 -5.59 -9.98
C ILE A 61 -13.97 -7.01 -10.27
N ASP A 62 -13.22 -7.62 -9.36
CA ASP A 62 -12.67 -8.96 -9.56
C ASP A 62 -13.76 -10.01 -9.74
N ILE A 63 -14.79 -9.97 -8.88
CA ILE A 63 -15.86 -10.97 -8.86
C ILE A 63 -16.81 -10.82 -10.05
N HIS A 64 -17.14 -9.60 -10.46
CA HIS A 64 -18.16 -9.36 -11.49
C HIS A 64 -17.61 -9.10 -12.90
N LEU A 65 -16.43 -8.50 -13.04
CA LEU A 65 -15.81 -8.18 -14.34
C LEU A 65 -14.61 -9.08 -14.65
N GLY A 66 -14.11 -9.81 -13.66
CA GLY A 66 -13.05 -10.78 -13.80
C GLY A 66 -11.63 -10.21 -13.69
N ARG A 67 -10.67 -11.14 -13.72
CA ARG A 67 -9.26 -10.89 -13.37
C ARG A 67 -8.56 -9.86 -14.25
N GLN A 68 -8.93 -9.77 -15.53
CA GLN A 68 -8.33 -8.81 -16.46
C GLN A 68 -8.78 -7.36 -16.14
N ALA A 69 -10.06 -7.17 -15.82
CA ALA A 69 -10.58 -5.88 -15.40
C ALA A 69 -9.99 -5.45 -14.04
N PHE A 70 -9.82 -6.40 -13.12
CA PHE A 70 -9.12 -6.17 -11.86
C PHE A 70 -7.68 -5.67 -12.07
N ALA A 71 -6.90 -6.35 -12.93
CA ALA A 71 -5.54 -5.96 -13.23
C ALA A 71 -5.44 -4.54 -13.84
N PHE A 72 -6.32 -4.24 -14.81
CA PHE A 72 -6.38 -2.92 -15.43
C PHE A 72 -6.79 -1.83 -14.43
N THR A 73 -7.72 -2.14 -13.54
CA THR A 73 -8.18 -1.22 -12.48
C THR A 73 -7.06 -0.93 -11.49
N LEU A 74 -6.35 -1.96 -11.01
CA LEU A 74 -5.20 -1.79 -10.13
C LEU A 74 -4.09 -0.95 -10.76
N PHE A 75 -3.79 -1.18 -12.04
CA PHE A 75 -2.79 -0.37 -12.74
C PHE A 75 -3.23 1.09 -12.85
N SER A 76 -4.47 1.33 -13.28
CA SER A 76 -5.03 2.67 -13.44
C SER A 76 -5.08 3.42 -12.10
N MET A 77 -5.56 2.77 -11.03
CA MET A 77 -5.59 3.35 -9.68
C MET A 77 -4.19 3.55 -9.13
N GLY A 78 -3.25 2.65 -9.40
CA GLY A 78 -1.84 2.83 -9.02
C GLY A 78 -1.23 4.10 -9.62
N LEU A 79 -1.53 4.41 -10.89
CA LEU A 79 -1.11 5.67 -11.52
C LEU A 79 -1.78 6.88 -10.87
N VAL A 80 -3.08 6.81 -10.60
CA VAL A 80 -3.82 7.90 -9.96
C VAL A 80 -3.29 8.15 -8.55
N PHE A 81 -3.05 7.11 -7.76
CA PHE A 81 -2.48 7.24 -6.41
C PHE A 81 -1.06 7.76 -6.42
N ALA A 82 -0.25 7.40 -7.42
CA ALA A 82 1.08 7.99 -7.58
C ALA A 82 1.04 9.52 -7.80
N LEU A 83 -0.06 10.05 -8.37
CA LEU A 83 -0.27 11.48 -8.58
C LEU A 83 -0.96 12.17 -7.39
N CYS A 84 -1.89 11.48 -6.72
CA CYS A 84 -2.76 12.03 -5.68
C CYS A 84 -2.19 11.88 -4.26
N THR A 85 -1.52 10.78 -3.96
CA THR A 85 -1.23 10.43 -2.55
C THR A 85 -0.05 11.21 -1.93
N ARG A 86 0.57 12.12 -2.70
CA ARG A 86 1.60 13.09 -2.26
C ARG A 86 2.69 12.44 -1.40
N THR A 87 2.72 12.76 -0.10
CA THR A 87 3.73 12.31 0.87
C THR A 87 3.19 11.26 1.83
N ALA A 88 1.93 10.83 1.69
CA ALA A 88 1.38 9.82 2.58
C ALA A 88 2.03 8.46 2.30
N MET A 89 2.39 7.74 3.37
CA MET A 89 3.08 6.45 3.27
C MET A 89 2.11 5.29 3.06
N ILE A 90 0.86 5.41 3.54
CA ILE A 90 -0.29 4.51 3.30
C ILE A 90 -0.15 3.14 3.97
N SER A 91 1.07 2.63 4.08
CA SER A 91 1.47 1.35 4.67
C SER A 91 2.26 1.56 5.96
N PRO A 92 2.14 0.68 6.97
CA PRO A 92 2.96 0.72 8.19
C PRO A 92 4.40 0.25 7.97
N LEU A 93 4.68 -0.47 6.88
CA LEU A 93 6.01 -1.01 6.58
C LEU A 93 7.06 0.09 6.33
N ALA A 94 6.70 1.12 5.56
CA ALA A 94 7.58 2.24 5.27
C ALA A 94 7.91 3.10 6.52
N PRO A 95 6.95 3.47 7.39
CA PRO A 95 7.23 4.10 8.67
C PRO A 95 8.11 3.26 9.60
N PHE A 96 7.92 1.93 9.67
CA PHE A 96 8.80 1.05 10.44
C PHE A 96 10.24 1.12 9.93
N GLU A 97 10.43 1.01 8.62
CA GLU A 97 11.75 1.15 8.00
C GLU A 97 12.37 2.51 8.34
N GLN A 98 11.65 3.60 8.08
CA GLN A 98 12.19 4.95 8.32
C GLN A 98 12.51 5.19 9.78
N PHE A 99 11.72 4.65 10.72
CA PHE A 99 12.01 4.75 12.15
C PHE A 99 13.26 3.96 12.55
N VAL A 100 13.39 2.70 12.10
CA VAL A 100 14.54 1.83 12.42
C VAL A 100 15.85 2.41 11.84
N PHE A 101 15.82 2.96 10.63
CA PHE A 101 16.98 3.59 10.01
C PHE A 101 17.21 5.06 10.43
N GLY A 102 16.47 5.56 11.43
CA GLY A 102 16.67 6.90 11.99
C GLY A 102 16.28 8.06 11.06
N LYS A 103 15.49 7.79 10.01
CA LYS A 103 14.96 8.79 9.08
C LYS A 103 13.67 9.45 9.60
N LEU A 104 12.97 8.81 10.53
CA LEU A 104 11.72 9.28 11.12
C LEU A 104 11.84 9.44 12.64
N LYS A 105 11.36 10.56 13.19
CA LYS A 105 11.33 10.77 14.64
C LYS A 105 10.24 9.92 15.30
N PHE A 106 10.38 9.61 16.59
CA PHE A 106 9.40 8.80 17.32
C PHE A 106 8.00 9.42 17.34
N SER A 107 7.88 10.72 17.61
CA SER A 107 6.57 11.41 17.62
C SER A 107 5.87 11.35 16.26
N GLU A 108 6.64 11.58 15.21
CA GLU A 108 6.22 11.51 13.81
C GLU A 108 5.79 10.10 13.39
N PHE A 109 6.53 9.09 13.85
CA PHE A 109 6.23 7.68 13.65
C PHE A 109 4.89 7.30 14.30
N VAL A 110 4.71 7.60 15.59
CA VAL A 110 3.46 7.29 16.30
C VAL A 110 2.26 7.98 15.66
N GLN A 111 2.40 9.25 15.24
CA GLN A 111 1.33 9.98 14.55
C GLN A 111 0.95 9.34 13.22
N THR A 112 1.95 8.97 12.40
CA THR A 112 1.72 8.30 11.13
C THR A 112 0.99 6.96 11.33
N ILE A 113 1.48 6.12 12.26
CA ILE A 113 0.84 4.84 12.55
C ILE A 113 -0.59 5.06 13.07
N ALA A 114 -0.80 5.97 14.01
CA ALA A 114 -2.14 6.28 14.52
C ALA A 114 -3.11 6.74 13.41
N ALA A 115 -2.64 7.57 12.47
CA ALA A 115 -3.43 8.00 11.33
C ALA A 115 -3.82 6.82 10.42
N GLN A 116 -2.85 5.95 10.11
CA GLN A 116 -3.06 4.78 9.26
C GLN A 116 -4.07 3.80 9.86
N PHE A 117 -3.92 3.46 11.15
CA PHE A 117 -4.85 2.58 11.85
C PHE A 117 -6.26 3.19 11.95
N SER A 118 -6.36 4.48 12.23
CA SER A 118 -7.66 5.18 12.29
C SER A 118 -8.36 5.14 10.94
N ALA A 119 -7.61 5.36 9.85
CA ALA A 119 -8.13 5.31 8.49
C ALA A 119 -8.55 3.88 8.09
N GLY A 120 -7.72 2.87 8.36
CA GLY A 120 -8.05 1.47 8.10
C GLY A 120 -9.30 1.01 8.85
N TYR A 121 -9.42 1.37 10.12
CA TYR A 121 -10.60 1.06 10.94
C TYR A 121 -11.89 1.68 10.38
N LEU A 122 -11.82 2.91 9.88
CA LEU A 122 -12.99 3.60 9.33
C LEU A 122 -13.30 3.23 7.87
N ALA A 123 -12.35 2.64 7.15
CA ALA A 123 -12.46 2.37 5.71
C ALA A 123 -13.73 1.58 5.35
N PHE A 124 -14.02 0.49 6.04
CA PHE A 124 -15.23 -0.30 5.80
C PHE A 124 -16.50 0.51 6.02
N THR A 125 -16.52 1.33 7.08
CA THR A 125 -17.67 2.17 7.40
C THR A 125 -17.93 3.18 6.29
N PHE A 126 -16.87 3.79 5.73
CA PHE A 126 -16.99 4.68 4.58
C PHE A 126 -17.46 3.93 3.33
N ALA A 127 -16.82 2.83 2.97
CA ALA A 127 -17.21 2.00 1.82
C ALA A 127 -18.69 1.60 1.89
N ARG A 128 -19.10 1.04 3.03
CA ARG A 128 -20.49 0.65 3.30
C ARG A 128 -21.46 1.81 3.20
N ASN A 129 -21.14 2.99 3.76
CA ASN A 129 -22.03 4.14 3.65
C ASN A 129 -22.16 4.65 2.21
N ILE A 130 -21.06 4.63 1.44
CA ILE A 130 -21.09 5.02 0.02
C ILE A 130 -21.98 4.05 -0.76
N TRP A 131 -21.78 2.73 -0.62
CA TRP A 131 -22.62 1.72 -1.28
C TRP A 131 -24.09 1.84 -0.93
N LEU A 132 -24.42 1.98 0.37
CA LEU A 132 -25.81 2.03 0.84
C LEU A 132 -26.52 3.34 0.47
N ARG A 133 -25.84 4.49 0.53
CA ARG A 133 -26.47 5.81 0.39
C ARG A 133 -26.41 6.39 -1.02
N MET A 134 -25.32 6.16 -1.76
CA MET A 134 -25.17 6.72 -3.11
C MET A 134 -25.77 5.85 -4.20
N TYR A 135 -25.67 4.52 -4.08
CA TYR A 135 -25.95 3.63 -5.21
C TYR A 135 -27.23 2.80 -5.05
N SER A 136 -27.95 2.94 -3.93
CA SER A 136 -29.08 2.07 -3.54
C SER A 136 -28.76 0.60 -3.85
N THR A 137 -27.78 0.04 -3.14
CA THR A 137 -27.27 -1.35 -3.26
C THR A 137 -27.66 -2.07 -4.56
N THR A 138 -26.84 -1.93 -5.61
CA THR A 138 -26.99 -2.80 -6.80
C THR A 138 -26.73 -4.26 -6.41
N ASP A 139 -27.28 -5.23 -7.15
CA ASP A 139 -27.16 -6.65 -6.83
C ASP A 139 -25.70 -7.10 -6.61
N ALA A 140 -24.76 -6.48 -7.34
CA ALA A 140 -23.32 -6.69 -7.18
C ALA A 140 -22.82 -6.25 -5.79
N HIS A 141 -23.14 -5.02 -5.37
CA HIS A 141 -22.75 -4.51 -4.05
C HIS A 141 -23.47 -5.24 -2.91
N ALA A 142 -24.71 -5.71 -3.11
CA ALA A 142 -25.45 -6.51 -2.12
C ALA A 142 -24.73 -7.83 -1.83
N GLY A 143 -24.31 -8.54 -2.88
CA GLY A 143 -23.62 -9.82 -2.76
C GLY A 143 -22.27 -9.67 -2.05
N ILE A 144 -21.49 -8.65 -2.41
CA ILE A 144 -20.20 -8.37 -1.76
C ILE A 144 -20.39 -7.91 -0.31
N LEU A 145 -21.39 -7.07 -0.03
CA LEU A 145 -21.67 -6.65 1.35
C LEU A 145 -22.01 -7.85 2.24
N GLY A 146 -22.82 -8.80 1.76
CA GLY A 146 -23.10 -10.04 2.47
C GLY A 146 -21.86 -10.90 2.70
N LEU A 147 -20.98 -11.00 1.69
CA LEU A 147 -19.70 -11.72 1.82
C LEU A 147 -18.79 -11.06 2.87
N MET A 148 -18.66 -9.73 2.85
CA MET A 148 -17.82 -8.96 3.77
C MET A 148 -18.38 -8.99 5.21
N GLU A 149 -19.70 -8.87 5.39
CA GLU A 149 -20.34 -8.96 6.71
C GLU A 149 -20.28 -10.38 7.29
N SER A 150 -20.32 -11.40 6.43
CA SER A 150 -20.16 -12.81 6.85
C SER A 150 -18.69 -13.20 7.12
N CYS A 151 -17.73 -12.44 6.59
CA CYS A 151 -16.28 -12.52 6.84
C CYS A 151 -15.77 -13.96 7.03
N GLY A 152 -15.81 -14.74 5.94
CA GLY A 152 -15.31 -16.12 5.91
C GLY A 152 -13.90 -16.20 5.34
N PHE A 153 -12.90 -16.44 6.18
CA PHE A 153 -11.53 -16.64 5.73
C PHE A 153 -11.30 -18.13 5.42
N ASN A 154 -11.66 -18.54 4.20
CA ASN A 154 -11.48 -19.90 3.70
C ASN A 154 -10.31 -19.95 2.71
N HIS A 155 -9.11 -20.21 3.21
CA HIS A 155 -7.99 -20.47 2.30
C HIS A 155 -8.05 -21.89 1.73
N PRO A 156 -7.84 -22.04 0.42
CA PRO A 156 -7.65 -23.37 -0.18
C PRO A 156 -6.32 -23.99 0.26
N TYR A 157 -5.38 -23.19 0.79
CA TYR A 157 -4.03 -23.63 1.15
C TYR A 157 -3.74 -23.55 2.65
N PRO A 158 -2.82 -24.38 3.15
CA PRO A 158 -2.32 -24.30 4.52
C PRO A 158 -1.64 -22.95 4.82
N ILE A 159 -1.73 -22.53 6.08
CA ILE A 159 -1.22 -21.25 6.56
C ILE A 159 0.26 -20.95 6.28
N TYR A 160 1.11 -21.99 6.25
CA TYR A 160 2.54 -21.80 5.99
C TYR A 160 2.84 -21.31 4.57
N TYR A 161 1.95 -21.57 3.60
CA TYR A 161 2.07 -21.01 2.26
C TYR A 161 1.87 -19.49 2.28
N HIS A 162 0.84 -19.01 2.98
CA HIS A 162 0.58 -17.57 3.15
C HIS A 162 1.71 -16.90 3.91
N LEU A 163 2.23 -17.55 4.96
CA LEU A 163 3.38 -17.06 5.71
C LEU A 163 4.62 -16.86 4.82
N ALA A 164 4.97 -17.89 4.03
CA ALA A 164 6.10 -17.83 3.12
C ALA A 164 5.89 -16.78 2.02
N PHE A 165 4.67 -16.71 1.49
CA PHE A 165 4.28 -15.74 0.48
C PHE A 165 4.40 -14.29 1.00
N GLU A 166 3.87 -13.99 2.18
CA GLU A 166 3.96 -12.68 2.81
C GLU A 166 5.42 -12.29 3.09
N LEU A 167 6.21 -13.20 3.64
CA LEU A 167 7.62 -12.97 3.94
C LEU A 167 8.47 -12.72 2.67
N ILE A 168 8.39 -13.64 1.70
CA ILE A 168 9.22 -13.59 0.48
C ILE A 168 8.68 -12.52 -0.47
N GLY A 169 7.37 -12.42 -0.60
CA GLY A 169 6.69 -11.46 -1.46
C GLY A 169 6.98 -10.03 -1.05
N THR A 170 6.88 -9.69 0.24
CA THR A 170 7.22 -8.33 0.71
C THR A 170 8.70 -8.01 0.55
N PHE A 171 9.60 -8.98 0.77
CA PHE A 171 11.03 -8.80 0.49
C PHE A 171 11.26 -8.43 -0.98
N ILE A 172 10.69 -9.22 -1.90
CA ILE A 172 10.85 -9.01 -3.35
C ILE A 172 10.24 -7.66 -3.76
N VAL A 173 9.01 -7.38 -3.34
CA VAL A 173 8.32 -6.12 -3.66
C VAL A 173 9.15 -4.93 -3.22
N ARG A 174 9.60 -4.92 -1.96
CA ARG A 174 10.43 -3.84 -1.43
C ARG A 174 11.76 -3.72 -2.18
N HIS A 175 12.42 -4.82 -2.48
CA HIS A 175 13.72 -4.81 -3.16
C HIS A 175 13.61 -4.30 -4.60
N VAL A 176 12.62 -4.77 -5.35
CA VAL A 176 12.42 -4.37 -6.75
C VAL A 176 12.01 -2.90 -6.83
N LEU A 177 11.07 -2.46 -5.99
CA LEU A 177 10.62 -1.08 -5.97
C LEU A 177 11.73 -0.11 -5.57
N SER A 178 12.56 -0.44 -4.58
CA SER A 178 13.65 0.46 -4.16
C SER A 178 14.68 0.66 -5.26
N ARG A 179 15.11 -0.42 -5.92
CA ARG A 179 16.11 -0.31 -7.00
C ARG A 179 15.55 0.40 -8.22
N ALA A 180 14.33 0.05 -8.64
CA ALA A 180 13.70 0.67 -9.81
C ALA A 180 13.47 2.18 -9.62
N THR A 181 13.09 2.61 -8.41
CA THR A 181 12.85 4.02 -8.11
C THR A 181 14.11 4.80 -7.75
N SER A 182 15.13 4.15 -7.19
CA SER A 182 16.39 4.82 -6.79
C SER A 182 17.36 5.02 -7.95
N GLU A 183 17.39 4.12 -8.95
CA GLU A 183 18.37 4.18 -10.04
C GLU A 183 17.86 4.99 -11.25
N SER A 184 16.55 5.19 -11.38
CA SER A 184 15.97 5.82 -12.57
C SER A 184 15.89 7.35 -12.45
N ARG A 185 16.47 8.05 -13.43
CA ARG A 185 16.29 9.50 -13.62
C ARG A 185 15.02 9.85 -14.40
N ASP A 186 14.45 8.88 -15.11
CA ASP A 186 13.23 9.05 -15.91
C ASP A 186 11.98 9.00 -15.01
N SER A 187 11.16 10.05 -15.07
CA SER A 187 9.89 10.14 -14.34
C SER A 187 8.93 9.00 -14.68
N ARG A 188 8.98 8.45 -15.91
CA ARG A 188 8.10 7.33 -16.30
C ARG A 188 8.42 6.07 -15.50
N VAL A 189 9.70 5.73 -15.34
CA VAL A 189 10.12 4.58 -14.54
C VAL A 189 9.81 4.80 -13.06
N ARG A 190 9.83 6.04 -12.58
CA ARG A 190 9.52 6.34 -11.18
C ARG A 190 8.03 6.18 -10.82
N PHE A 191 7.10 6.37 -11.76
CA PHE A 191 5.66 6.34 -11.49
C PHE A 191 4.94 5.16 -12.16
N VAL A 192 5.22 4.89 -13.44
CA VAL A 192 4.50 3.86 -14.22
C VAL A 192 4.95 2.46 -13.82
N PHE A 193 6.25 2.25 -13.60
CA PHE A 193 6.75 0.92 -13.24
C PHE A 193 6.21 0.42 -11.89
N PRO A 194 6.23 1.19 -10.78
CA PRO A 194 5.62 0.75 -9.54
C PRO A 194 4.14 0.40 -9.67
N ALA A 195 3.37 1.22 -10.40
CA ALA A 195 1.95 0.96 -10.63
C ALA A 195 1.74 -0.35 -11.39
N PHE A 196 2.48 -0.56 -12.48
CA PHE A 196 2.39 -1.79 -13.28
C PHE A 196 2.84 -3.03 -12.49
N PHE A 197 3.98 -2.93 -11.80
CA PHE A 197 4.53 -4.01 -11.00
C PHE A 197 3.58 -4.44 -9.88
N MET A 198 3.06 -3.48 -9.09
CA MET A 198 2.12 -3.80 -8.02
C MET A 198 0.80 -4.37 -8.55
N ALA A 199 0.29 -3.85 -9.67
CA ALA A 199 -0.90 -4.42 -10.31
C ALA A 199 -0.67 -5.87 -10.75
N ALA A 200 0.49 -6.17 -11.35
CA ALA A 200 0.86 -7.53 -11.74
C ALA A 200 1.02 -8.46 -10.53
N VAL A 201 1.70 -8.01 -9.47
CA VAL A 201 1.84 -8.76 -8.22
C VAL A 201 0.46 -9.08 -7.65
N PHE A 202 -0.37 -8.08 -7.33
CA PHE A 202 -1.67 -8.33 -6.71
C PHE A 202 -2.62 -9.16 -7.59
N THR A 203 -2.61 -8.97 -8.91
CA THR A 203 -3.39 -9.83 -9.82
C THR A 203 -2.94 -11.29 -9.73
N THR A 204 -1.63 -11.51 -9.69
CA THR A 204 -1.04 -12.85 -9.57
C THR A 204 -1.39 -13.47 -8.21
N THR A 205 -1.32 -12.70 -7.13
CA THR A 205 -1.52 -13.23 -5.77
C THR A 205 -2.97 -13.61 -5.56
N VAL A 206 -3.92 -12.79 -6.00
CA VAL A 206 -5.34 -13.18 -5.91
C VAL A 206 -5.65 -14.38 -6.82
N THR A 207 -4.94 -14.53 -7.95
CA THR A 207 -5.13 -15.70 -8.84
C THR A 207 -4.59 -17.01 -8.25
N TYR A 208 -3.41 -16.98 -7.61
CA TYR A 208 -2.71 -18.21 -7.18
C TYR A 208 -2.74 -18.46 -5.69
N VAL A 209 -2.75 -17.41 -4.87
CA VAL A 209 -2.77 -17.47 -3.39
C VAL A 209 -4.21 -17.30 -2.88
N GLY A 210 -5.03 -16.54 -3.59
CA GLY A 210 -6.41 -16.23 -3.19
C GLY A 210 -6.54 -15.05 -2.23
N ASP A 211 -5.43 -14.34 -1.95
CA ASP A 211 -5.43 -13.08 -1.21
C ASP A 211 -4.53 -12.01 -1.87
N GLN A 212 -4.74 -10.76 -1.46
CA GLN A 212 -4.01 -9.58 -1.97
C GLN A 212 -3.08 -8.98 -0.91
N ALA A 213 -2.80 -9.69 0.18
CA ALA A 213 -2.07 -9.11 1.29
C ALA A 213 -0.56 -9.26 1.08
N LEU A 214 0.11 -8.11 1.05
CA LEU A 214 1.55 -7.88 1.21
C LEU A 214 1.75 -6.62 2.07
N ASP A 215 0.68 -6.23 2.77
CA ASP A 215 0.56 -5.00 3.55
C ASP A 215 -0.30 -5.30 4.79
N PRO A 216 0.25 -5.10 6.01
CA PRO A 216 -0.46 -5.40 7.24
C PRO A 216 -1.76 -4.61 7.44
N LEU A 217 -1.82 -3.37 6.95
CA LEU A 217 -3.00 -2.54 7.12
C LEU A 217 -4.11 -2.97 6.17
N VAL A 218 -3.76 -3.33 4.93
CA VAL A 218 -4.72 -3.90 3.97
C VAL A 218 -5.29 -5.21 4.52
N ALA A 219 -4.44 -6.10 5.01
CA ALA A 219 -4.87 -7.35 5.62
C ALA A 219 -5.76 -7.12 6.85
N SER A 220 -5.44 -6.13 7.68
CA SER A 220 -6.25 -5.78 8.85
C SER A 220 -7.63 -5.23 8.48
N THR A 221 -7.70 -4.49 7.37
CA THR A 221 -8.95 -3.90 6.88
C THR A 221 -9.87 -4.96 6.26
N LEU A 222 -9.31 -6.03 5.70
CA LEU A 222 -10.07 -7.07 4.99
C LEU A 222 -10.35 -8.33 5.81
N PHE A 223 -9.41 -8.76 6.65
CA PHE A 223 -9.43 -10.11 7.25
C PHE A 223 -9.50 -10.11 8.77
N TYR A 224 -9.27 -8.97 9.44
CA TYR A 224 -9.27 -8.94 10.90
C TYR A 224 -10.67 -9.25 11.46
N GLY A 225 -10.75 -10.28 12.30
CA GLY A 225 -12.01 -10.71 12.90
C GLY A 225 -12.85 -11.66 12.03
N CYS A 226 -12.38 -12.03 10.83
CA CYS A 226 -13.01 -13.08 10.03
C CYS A 226 -12.96 -14.44 10.73
N ARG A 227 -14.00 -15.26 10.50
CA ARG A 227 -14.03 -16.65 10.95
C ARG A 227 -13.01 -17.47 10.16
N GLY A 228 -12.28 -18.36 10.86
CA GLY A 228 -11.28 -19.24 10.24
C GLY A 228 -9.82 -18.86 10.50
N LEU A 229 -9.56 -17.67 11.07
CA LEU A 229 -8.21 -17.21 11.39
C LEU A 229 -8.13 -16.76 12.85
N THR A 230 -7.32 -17.45 13.66
CA THR A 230 -7.08 -16.99 15.04
C THR A 230 -6.22 -15.73 15.03
N PHE A 231 -6.34 -14.89 16.05
CA PHE A 231 -5.56 -13.67 16.18
C PHE A 231 -4.04 -13.92 16.07
N GLN A 232 -3.53 -14.99 16.67
CA GLN A 232 -2.10 -15.34 16.62
C GLN A 232 -1.65 -15.63 15.18
N HIS A 233 -2.43 -16.43 14.45
CA HIS A 233 -2.16 -16.76 13.06
C HIS A 233 -2.23 -15.52 12.17
N PHE A 234 -3.24 -14.66 12.38
CA PHE A 234 -3.36 -13.38 11.69
C PHE A 234 -2.12 -12.50 11.92
N MET A 235 -1.70 -12.31 13.18
CA MET A 235 -0.52 -11.50 13.50
C MET A 235 0.76 -12.09 12.90
N LEU A 236 0.92 -13.41 12.95
CA LEU A 236 2.10 -14.07 12.40
C LEU A 236 2.20 -13.88 10.88
N VAL A 237 1.11 -14.13 10.15
CA VAL A 237 1.08 -14.10 8.69
C VAL A 237 1.05 -12.68 8.15
N TYR A 238 0.17 -11.81 8.67
CA TYR A 238 -0.13 -10.53 8.05
C TYR A 238 0.58 -9.33 8.68
N TRP A 239 1.23 -9.50 9.84
CA TRP A 239 1.99 -8.42 10.48
C TRP A 239 3.47 -8.77 10.58
N ILE A 240 3.80 -9.91 11.19
CA ILE A 240 5.19 -10.27 11.48
C ILE A 240 5.94 -10.64 10.20
N ALA A 241 5.44 -11.59 9.41
CA ALA A 241 6.08 -12.00 8.17
C ALA A 241 6.35 -10.86 7.17
N PRO A 242 5.36 -10.00 6.81
CA PRO A 242 5.60 -8.91 5.88
C PRO A 242 6.56 -7.86 6.45
N THR A 243 6.52 -7.61 7.76
CA THR A 243 7.48 -6.71 8.41
C THR A 243 8.90 -7.26 8.33
N ILE A 244 9.10 -8.56 8.60
CA ILE A 244 10.42 -9.20 8.51
C ILE A 244 10.92 -9.17 7.06
N GLY A 245 10.08 -9.55 6.09
CA GLY A 245 10.45 -9.54 4.66
C GLY A 245 10.86 -8.15 4.18
N TRP A 246 10.06 -7.13 4.48
CA TRP A 246 10.35 -5.74 4.16
C TRP A 246 11.66 -5.25 4.81
N MET A 247 11.83 -5.48 6.12
CA MET A 247 13.01 -5.02 6.86
C MET A 247 14.28 -5.75 6.43
N ALA A 248 14.20 -7.04 6.08
CA ALA A 248 15.33 -7.79 5.54
C ALA A 248 15.82 -7.20 4.21
N SER A 249 14.88 -6.79 3.33
CA SER A 249 15.20 -6.11 2.08
C SER A 249 15.87 -4.75 2.33
N ALA A 250 15.30 -3.94 3.23
CA ALA A 250 15.87 -2.63 3.58
C ALA A 250 17.26 -2.74 4.22
N TYR A 251 17.49 -3.74 5.07
CA TYR A 251 18.79 -4.03 5.65
C TYR A 251 19.80 -4.43 4.58
N TYR A 252 19.42 -5.30 3.64
CA TYR A 252 20.26 -5.69 2.51
C TYR A 252 20.71 -4.49 1.66
N ASP A 253 19.78 -3.59 1.33
CA ASP A 253 20.08 -2.36 0.58
C ASP A 253 21.06 -1.46 1.37
N SER A 254 20.90 -1.34 2.69
CA SER A 254 21.75 -0.49 3.54
C SER A 254 23.21 -0.95 3.58
N LEU A 255 23.46 -2.27 3.55
CA LEU A 255 24.81 -2.85 3.49
C LEU A 255 25.51 -2.53 2.16
N GLY A 256 24.75 -2.53 1.07
CA GLY A 256 25.22 -2.14 -0.26
C GLY A 256 25.65 -0.67 -0.30
N GLU A 257 24.83 0.23 0.26
CA GLU A 257 25.15 1.66 0.33
C GLU A 257 26.41 1.95 1.17
N GLU A 258 26.55 1.31 2.33
CA GLU A 258 27.72 1.49 3.20
C GLU A 258 29.01 1.04 2.49
N SER A 259 28.94 -0.10 1.79
CA SER A 259 30.05 -0.64 1.01
C SER A 259 30.47 0.30 -0.12
N ALA A 260 29.50 0.89 -0.84
CA ALA A 260 29.76 1.88 -1.89
C ALA A 260 30.40 3.15 -1.32
N LYS A 261 29.89 3.69 -0.20
CA LYS A 261 30.47 4.86 0.49
C LYS A 261 31.91 4.61 0.93
N LYS A 262 32.22 3.43 1.47
CA LYS A 262 33.59 3.03 1.84
C LYS A 262 34.52 2.99 0.63
N LYS A 263 34.06 2.48 -0.52
CA LYS A 263 34.84 2.44 -1.77
C LYS A 263 35.16 3.85 -2.28
N LEU A 264 34.14 4.71 -2.38
CA LEU A 264 34.30 6.13 -2.77
C LEU A 264 35.26 6.90 -1.83
N ALA A 265 35.18 6.65 -0.53
CA ALA A 265 36.08 7.28 0.44
C ALA A 265 37.54 6.80 0.26
N LYS A 266 37.76 5.53 -0.10
CA LYS A 266 39.10 4.99 -0.41
C LYS A 266 39.65 5.61 -1.71
N GLU A 267 38.83 5.72 -2.76
CA GLU A 267 39.21 6.35 -4.03
C GLU A 267 39.60 7.82 -3.85
N LYS A 268 38.77 8.62 -3.16
CA LYS A 268 39.09 10.02 -2.83
C LYS A 268 40.37 10.17 -2.02
N LYS A 269 40.65 9.25 -1.09
CA LYS A 269 41.92 9.24 -0.33
C LYS A 269 43.11 8.89 -1.23
N ALA A 270 42.95 7.98 -2.18
CA ALA A 270 44.00 7.61 -3.13
C ALA A 270 44.31 8.76 -4.12
N GLU A 271 43.30 9.45 -4.64
CA GLU A 271 43.46 10.64 -5.50
C GLU A 271 44.19 11.77 -4.77
N LYS A 272 43.80 12.09 -3.52
CA LYS A 272 44.50 13.08 -2.71
C LYS A 272 45.97 12.73 -2.45
N LYS A 273 46.29 11.43 -2.29
CA LYS A 273 47.69 10.97 -2.15
C LYS A 273 48.48 11.07 -3.45
N ARG A 274 47.84 10.84 -4.60
CA ARG A 274 48.47 11.01 -5.93
C ARG A 274 48.77 12.49 -6.21
N ALA A 275 47.80 13.38 -6.00
CA ALA A 275 47.98 14.82 -6.20
C ALA A 275 49.10 15.43 -5.33
N LYS A 276 49.30 14.92 -4.10
CA LYS A 276 50.40 15.35 -3.22
C LYS A 276 51.79 14.86 -3.64
N LYS A 277 51.90 13.89 -4.54
CA LYS A 277 53.18 13.40 -5.07
C LYS A 277 53.59 14.08 -6.38
N THR A 278 52.70 14.87 -6.98
CA THR A 278 52.90 15.53 -8.27
C THR A 278 53.23 17.03 -8.14
N ASN A 279 53.16 17.57 -6.91
CA ASN A 279 53.70 18.87 -6.50
C ASN A 279 54.94 18.64 -5.64
#